data_AF-A0A2G5UJW5-F1
#
_entry.id   AF-A0A2G5UJW5-F1
#
_cell.length_a   1.000
_cell.length_b   1.000
_cell.length_c   1.000
_cell.angle_alpha   90.00
_cell.angle_beta   90.00
_cell.angle_gamma   90.00
#
_symmetry.space_group_name_H-M   'P 1'
#
loop_
_entity.id
_entity.type
_entity.pdbx_description
1 polymer ?
#
loop_
_entity_poly.entity_id
_entity_poly.type
_entity_poly.pdbx_seq_one_letter_code
_entity_poly.pdbx_strand_id
1 'polypeptide(L)'
;MFIFSLQILILTLKRSAPNIMRFMTCAIVLYAGFLIAGWVIIGPYSMKFRTLAESSEALFSLLNGDDMFATFYTINDSNTVIKVFGTVYIYLFVSLFIYVVLSLFIAIIMDAYEVVKDRYSDGLRSMEKRGCLHDFLEMIPPPSELGSPTTRSAYAPSNLLNLGSNHFPIH
;
A
#
# COMPACT_ATOMS: atom_id res chain seq x y z
N MET A 1 5.21 -24.04 5.21
CA MET A 1 4.93 -23.07 4.12
C MET A 1 4.14 -21.85 4.62
N PHE A 2 3.02 -22.02 5.34
CA PHE A 2 2.18 -20.90 5.83
C PHE A 2 2.89 -19.91 6.79
N ILE A 3 3.69 -20.40 7.74
CA ILE A 3 4.38 -19.55 8.73
C ILE A 3 5.41 -18.60 8.08
N PHE A 4 6.13 -19.08 7.06
CA PHE A 4 7.10 -18.27 6.32
C PHE A 4 6.42 -17.14 5.52
N SER A 5 5.27 -17.42 4.87
CA SER A 5 4.52 -16.39 4.15
C SER A 5 4.01 -15.27 5.07
N LEU A 6 3.55 -15.60 6.28
CA LEU A 6 3.16 -14.61 7.28
C LEU A 6 4.34 -13.77 7.77
N GLN A 7 5.51 -14.40 7.94
CA GLN A 7 6.72 -13.72 8.38
C GLN A 7 7.25 -12.74 7.32
N ILE A 8 7.12 -13.08 6.03
CA ILE A 8 7.48 -12.20 4.91
C ILE A 8 6.49 -11.03 4.79
N LEU A 9 5.20 -11.29 4.99
CA LEU A 9 4.17 -10.26 5.01
C LEU A 9 4.40 -9.26 6.16
N ILE A 10 4.69 -9.75 7.37
CA ILE A 10 4.96 -8.91 8.54
C ILE A 10 6.25 -8.09 8.35
N LEU A 11 7.30 -8.66 7.73
CA LEU A 11 8.56 -7.97 7.48
C LEU A 11 8.39 -6.86 6.45
N THR A 12 7.58 -7.10 5.41
CA THR A 12 7.24 -6.12 4.37
C THR A 12 6.37 -5.00 4.95
N LEU A 13 5.36 -5.35 5.76
CA LEU A 13 4.52 -4.40 6.50
C LEU A 13 5.35 -3.56 7.49
N LYS A 14 6.33 -4.16 8.18
CA LYS A 14 7.22 -3.45 9.10
C LYS A 14 8.15 -2.45 8.39
N ARG A 15 8.48 -2.70 7.12
CA ARG A 15 9.29 -1.79 6.30
C ARG A 15 8.48 -0.57 5.82
N SER A 16 7.20 -0.76 5.49
CA SER A 16 6.25 0.33 5.13
C SER A 16 5.55 0.96 6.34
N ALA A 17 5.68 0.37 7.53
CA ALA A 17 5.11 0.83 8.79
C ALA A 17 5.33 2.31 9.16
N PRO A 18 6.50 2.95 8.93
CA PRO A 18 6.67 4.34 9.35
C PRO A 18 5.79 5.33 8.57
N ASN A 19 5.50 5.05 7.31
CA ASN A 19 4.57 5.87 6.52
C ASN A 19 3.13 5.62 6.97
N ILE A 20 2.76 4.35 7.16
CA ILE A 20 1.45 3.93 7.63
C ILE A 20 1.13 4.48 9.03
N MET A 21 2.12 4.52 9.93
CA MET A 21 1.94 5.05 11.29
C MET A 21 1.53 6.52 11.29
N ARG A 22 2.04 7.35 10.38
CA ARG A 22 1.67 8.77 10.27
C ARG A 22 0.20 8.93 9.91
N PHE A 23 -0.28 8.10 8.98
CA PHE A 23 -1.68 8.07 8.56
C PHE A 23 -2.60 7.51 9.66
N MET A 24 -2.19 6.43 10.34
CA MET A 24 -2.92 5.90 11.48
C MET A 24 -3.00 6.88 12.66
N THR A 25 -1.94 7.68 12.88
CA THR A 25 -1.96 8.73 13.91
C THR A 25 -3.06 9.75 13.63
N CYS A 26 -3.28 10.12 12.36
CA CYS A 26 -4.38 11.01 11.98
C CYS A 26 -5.76 10.40 12.29
N ALA A 27 -5.97 9.12 11.96
CA ALA A 27 -7.21 8.42 12.27
C ALA A 27 -7.50 8.35 13.78
N ILE A 28 -6.46 8.11 14.59
CA ILE A 28 -6.57 8.07 16.06
C ILE A 28 -6.94 9.47 16.60
N VAL A 29 -6.30 10.53 16.09
CA VAL A 29 -6.61 11.91 16.51
C VAL A 29 -8.04 12.29 16.17
N LEU A 30 -8.52 11.95 14.97
CA LEU A 30 -9.92 12.17 14.58
C LEU A 30 -10.87 11.36 15.49
N TYR A 31 -10.57 10.09 15.74
CA TYR A 31 -11.40 9.24 16.62
C TYR A 31 -11.49 9.79 18.04
N ALA A 32 -10.37 10.18 18.63
CA ALA A 32 -10.32 10.78 19.96
C ALA A 32 -11.07 12.11 20.02
N GLY A 33 -10.95 12.96 18.99
CA GLY A 33 -11.65 14.24 18.89
C GLY A 33 -13.17 14.07 18.89
N PHE A 34 -13.69 13.11 18.11
CA PHE A 34 -15.10 12.77 18.12
C PHE A 34 -15.53 12.11 19.43
N LEU A 35 -14.73 11.21 20.02
CA LEU A 35 -15.03 10.61 21.32
C LEU A 35 -15.23 11.66 22.43
N ILE A 36 -14.32 12.64 22.49
CA ILE A 36 -14.39 13.74 23.46
C ILE A 36 -15.57 14.68 23.12
N ALA A 37 -15.78 15.00 21.84
CA ALA A 37 -16.90 15.84 21.42
C ALA A 37 -18.26 15.19 21.73
N GLY A 38 -18.43 13.90 21.44
CA GLY A 38 -19.63 13.13 21.77
C GLY A 38 -19.86 13.05 23.28
N TRP A 39 -18.80 12.84 24.06
CA TRP A 39 -18.89 12.85 25.53
C TRP A 39 -19.30 14.21 26.08
N VAL A 40 -18.71 15.30 25.60
CA VAL A 40 -18.98 16.66 26.09
C VAL A 40 -20.35 17.19 25.63
N ILE A 41 -20.72 16.94 24.37
CA ILE A 41 -21.95 17.47 23.76
C ILE A 41 -23.18 16.67 24.20
N ILE A 42 -23.06 15.34 24.29
CA ILE A 42 -24.20 14.43 24.51
C ILE A 42 -24.21 13.84 25.93
N GLY A 43 -23.06 13.79 26.62
CA GLY A 43 -22.93 13.26 27.98
C GLY A 43 -23.85 13.85 29.04
N PRO A 44 -24.15 15.17 29.08
CA PRO A 44 -25.10 15.72 30.05
C PRO A 44 -26.57 15.38 29.74
N TYR A 45 -26.88 14.82 28.56
CA TYR A 45 -28.25 14.65 28.06
C TYR A 45 -28.62 13.20 27.71
N SER A 46 -27.72 12.23 27.74
CA SER A 46 -28.02 10.84 27.39
C SER A 46 -27.20 9.82 28.19
N MET A 47 -27.87 8.77 28.67
CA MET A 47 -27.24 7.70 29.49
C MET A 47 -26.17 6.89 28.74
N LYS A 48 -26.23 6.81 27.40
CA LYS A 48 -25.25 6.09 26.54
C LYS A 48 -23.89 6.80 26.40
N PHE A 49 -23.83 8.12 26.62
CA PHE A 49 -22.58 8.90 26.53
C PHE A 49 -22.03 9.27 27.91
N ARG A 50 -22.52 8.61 28.97
CA ARG A 50 -22.13 8.92 30.35
C ARG A 50 -20.69 8.51 30.65
N THR A 51 -20.15 7.55 29.91
CA THR A 51 -18.75 7.13 29.99
C THR A 51 -18.11 7.08 28.60
N LEU A 52 -16.80 7.31 28.55
CA LEU A 52 -16.02 7.22 27.32
C LEU A 52 -16.04 5.81 26.71
N ALA A 53 -16.18 4.76 27.53
CA ALA A 53 -16.21 3.37 27.08
C ALA A 53 -17.46 3.07 26.24
N GLU A 54 -18.65 3.36 26.76
CA GLU A 54 -19.92 3.19 26.05
C GLU A 54 -19.97 4.02 24.76
N SER A 55 -19.45 5.25 24.81
CA SER A 55 -19.32 6.12 23.64
C SER A 55 -18.42 5.50 22.58
N SER A 56 -17.31 4.87 22.99
CA SER A 56 -16.38 4.21 22.07
C SER A 56 -16.98 2.96 21.41
N GLU A 57 -17.76 2.16 22.16
CA GLU A 57 -18.46 0.98 21.63
C GLU A 57 -19.52 1.38 20.59
N ALA A 58 -20.31 2.41 20.90
CA ALA A 58 -21.29 2.96 19.97
C ALA A 58 -20.62 3.51 18.69
N LEU A 59 -19.56 4.31 18.83
CA LEU A 59 -18.81 4.84 17.68
C LEU A 59 -18.16 3.72 16.85
N PHE A 60 -17.68 2.64 17.49
CA PHE A 60 -17.08 1.51 16.79
C PHE A 60 -18.14 0.70 16.01
N SER A 61 -19.31 0.46 16.59
CA SER A 61 -20.43 -0.18 15.90
C SER A 61 -20.92 0.67 14.71
N LEU A 62 -21.01 2.00 14.88
CA LEU A 62 -21.34 2.94 13.80
C LEU A 62 -20.32 2.92 12.65
N LEU A 63 -19.03 2.82 12.97
CA LEU A 63 -17.95 2.75 11.98
C LEU A 63 -18.04 1.47 11.13
N ASN A 64 -18.46 0.36 11.76
CA ASN A 64 -18.72 -0.91 11.06
C ASN A 64 -20.09 -0.96 10.37
N GLY A 65 -20.95 0.05 10.56
CA GLY A 65 -22.26 0.15 9.93
C GLY A 65 -23.36 -0.69 10.60
N ASP A 66 -23.15 -1.16 11.82
CA ASP A 66 -24.03 -2.12 12.50
C ASP A 66 -25.21 -1.43 13.23
N ASP A 67 -25.02 -0.25 13.82
CA ASP A 67 -26.02 0.35 14.74
C ASP A 67 -26.42 1.81 14.46
N MET A 68 -26.51 2.21 13.19
CA MET A 68 -26.97 3.57 12.86
C MET A 68 -28.41 3.83 13.34
N PHE A 69 -29.32 2.89 13.13
CA PHE A 69 -30.76 3.09 13.41
C PHE A 69 -31.11 3.11 14.91
N ALA A 70 -30.49 2.26 15.75
CA ALA A 70 -30.85 2.23 17.18
C ALA A 70 -30.24 3.42 17.96
N THR A 71 -29.15 4.00 17.47
CA THR A 71 -28.60 5.25 18.01
C THR A 71 -29.54 6.43 17.77
N PHE A 72 -30.12 6.54 16.55
CA PHE A 72 -31.19 7.50 16.24
C PHE A 72 -32.43 7.30 17.11
N TYR A 73 -32.83 6.04 17.34
CA TYR A 73 -34.00 5.72 18.16
C TYR A 73 -33.80 6.05 19.64
N THR A 74 -32.60 5.84 20.19
CA THR A 74 -32.31 6.14 21.61
C THR A 74 -32.31 7.64 21.90
N ILE A 75 -31.94 8.47 20.92
CA ILE A 75 -31.97 9.94 21.02
C ILE A 75 -33.41 10.48 20.84
N ASN A 76 -34.36 9.63 20.42
CA ASN A 76 -35.66 10.07 19.91
C ASN A 76 -36.69 10.48 20.99
N ASP A 77 -36.39 10.32 22.27
CA ASP A 77 -37.45 10.34 23.30
C ASP A 77 -37.55 11.65 24.11
N SER A 78 -36.54 12.54 24.09
CA SER A 78 -36.45 13.58 25.15
C SER A 78 -36.60 15.04 24.69
N ASN A 79 -36.08 15.47 23.53
CA ASN A 79 -36.16 16.88 23.07
C ASN A 79 -35.79 17.05 21.57
N THR A 80 -36.52 17.89 20.83
CA THR A 80 -36.26 18.14 19.39
C THR A 80 -34.88 18.73 19.11
N VAL A 81 -34.36 19.59 19.99
CA VAL A 81 -33.01 20.18 19.84
C VAL A 81 -31.92 19.11 19.93
N ILE A 82 -32.05 18.19 20.89
CA ILE A 82 -31.10 17.09 21.12
C ILE A 82 -31.14 16.10 19.95
N LYS A 83 -32.33 15.87 19.38
CA LYS A 83 -32.48 15.09 18.15
C LYS A 83 -31.69 15.67 16.99
N VAL A 84 -31.86 16.95 16.70
CA VAL A 84 -31.19 17.60 15.57
C VAL A 84 -29.68 17.59 15.78
N PHE A 85 -29.21 17.91 16.99
CA PHE A 85 -27.78 17.87 17.30
C PHE A 85 -27.18 16.46 17.18
N GLY A 86 -27.84 15.44 17.75
CA GLY A 86 -27.37 14.06 17.67
C GLY A 86 -27.40 13.52 16.24
N THR A 87 -28.43 13.88 15.47
CA THR A 87 -28.55 13.53 14.05
C THR A 87 -27.39 14.08 13.23
N VAL A 88 -27.13 15.39 13.37
CA VAL A 88 -26.03 16.06 12.67
C VAL A 88 -24.68 15.50 13.10
N TYR A 89 -24.50 15.23 14.40
CA TYR A 89 -23.28 14.63 14.94
C TYR A 89 -23.00 13.25 14.35
N ILE A 90 -23.99 12.35 14.33
CA ILE A 90 -23.83 11.00 13.78
C ILE A 90 -23.56 11.07 12.27
N TYR A 91 -24.29 11.90 11.51
CA TYR A 91 -24.04 12.04 10.07
C TYR A 91 -22.64 12.60 9.77
N LEU A 92 -22.18 13.59 10.54
CA LEU A 92 -20.81 14.11 10.41
C LEU A 92 -19.77 13.06 10.77
N PHE A 93 -19.96 12.32 11.87
CA PHE A 93 -19.05 11.25 12.29
C PHE A 93 -18.96 10.16 11.22
N VAL A 94 -20.10 9.64 10.78
CA VAL A 94 -20.20 8.55 9.79
C VAL A 94 -19.61 8.97 8.45
N SER A 95 -20.00 10.12 7.91
CA SER A 95 -19.48 10.59 6.64
C SER A 95 -17.97 10.82 6.71
N LEU A 96 -17.49 11.48 7.76
CA LEU A 96 -16.06 11.77 7.89
C LEU A 96 -15.24 10.49 8.12
N PHE A 97 -15.71 9.53 8.91
CA PHE A 97 -15.02 8.26 9.10
C PHE A 97 -15.03 7.37 7.84
N ILE A 98 -16.17 7.26 7.17
CA ILE A 98 -16.27 6.47 5.93
C ILE A 98 -15.42 7.12 4.82
N TYR A 99 -15.52 8.43 4.61
CA TYR A 99 -14.80 9.08 3.50
C TYR A 99 -13.33 9.37 3.79
N VAL A 100 -12.93 9.63 5.04
CA VAL A 100 -11.52 9.92 5.37
C VAL A 100 -10.82 8.66 5.84
N VAL A 101 -11.37 7.95 6.83
CA VAL A 101 -10.68 6.82 7.47
C VAL A 101 -10.72 5.56 6.59
N LEU A 102 -11.84 5.22 5.94
CA LEU A 102 -11.84 4.07 5.02
C LEU A 102 -11.02 4.35 3.77
N SER A 103 -11.09 5.56 3.19
CA SER A 103 -10.24 5.92 2.06
C SER A 103 -8.76 5.87 2.42
N LEU A 104 -8.39 6.28 3.64
CA LEU A 104 -7.04 6.16 4.16
C LEU A 104 -6.63 4.69 4.36
N PHE A 105 -7.53 3.85 4.87
CA PHE A 105 -7.27 2.41 5.00
C PHE A 105 -7.03 1.76 3.64
N ILE A 106 -7.87 2.05 2.64
CA ILE A 106 -7.71 1.57 1.27
C ILE A 106 -6.40 2.08 0.67
N ALA A 107 -6.01 3.34 0.91
CA ALA A 107 -4.73 3.89 0.45
C ALA A 107 -3.53 3.17 1.08
N ILE A 108 -3.58 2.83 2.37
CA ILE A 108 -2.55 2.05 3.06
C ILE A 108 -2.43 0.64 2.46
N ILE A 109 -3.56 -0.02 2.21
CA ILE A 109 -3.58 -1.34 1.58
C ILE A 109 -3.02 -1.27 0.15
N MET A 110 -3.35 -0.22 -0.61
CA MET A 110 -2.85 0.01 -1.95
C MET A 110 -1.33 0.23 -1.97
N ASP A 111 -0.79 1.04 -1.07
CA ASP A 111 0.66 1.27 -0.92
C ASP A 111 1.39 -0.04 -0.57
N ALA A 112 0.86 -0.82 0.39
CA ALA A 112 1.41 -2.13 0.73
C ALA A 112 1.32 -3.12 -0.45
N TYR A 113 0.21 -3.10 -1.19
CA TYR A 113 0.00 -3.91 -2.39
C TYR A 113 1.00 -3.56 -3.49
N GLU A 114 1.25 -2.27 -3.74
CA GLU A 114 2.19 -1.79 -4.74
C GLU A 114 3.61 -2.22 -4.41
N VAL A 115 4.05 -2.09 -3.16
CA VAL A 115 5.37 -2.56 -2.71
C VAL A 115 5.54 -4.06 -2.96
N VAL A 116 4.54 -4.88 -2.62
CA VAL A 116 4.60 -6.33 -2.87
C VAL A 116 4.63 -6.60 -4.37
N LYS A 117 3.76 -5.96 -5.15
CA LYS A 117 3.71 -6.11 -6.61
C LYS A 117 5.07 -5.78 -7.25
N ASP A 118 5.73 -4.73 -6.81
CA ASP A 118 7.03 -4.30 -7.34
C ASP A 118 8.12 -5.35 -7.07
N ARG A 119 8.14 -5.96 -5.88
CA ARG A 119 9.04 -7.08 -5.56
C ARG A 119 8.81 -8.31 -6.43
N TYR A 120 7.56 -8.62 -6.75
CA TYR A 120 7.22 -9.73 -7.65
C TYR A 120 7.63 -9.41 -9.09
N SER A 121 7.37 -8.19 -9.58
CA SER A 121 7.76 -7.73 -10.91
C SER A 121 9.27 -7.69 -11.12
N ASP A 122 10.03 -7.19 -10.14
CA ASP A 122 11.51 -7.20 -10.19
C ASP A 122 12.08 -8.62 -10.19
N GLY A 123 11.49 -9.52 -9.38
CA GLY A 123 11.85 -10.93 -9.37
C GLY A 123 11.69 -11.57 -10.75
N LEU A 124 10.54 -11.33 -11.40
CA LEU A 124 10.24 -11.85 -12.73
C LEU A 124 11.20 -11.31 -13.81
N ARG A 125 11.46 -9.99 -13.79
CA ARG A 125 12.39 -9.35 -14.73
C ARG A 125 13.83 -9.83 -14.56
N SER A 126 14.23 -10.18 -13.34
CA SER A 126 15.53 -10.80 -13.06
C SER A 126 15.64 -12.24 -13.56
N MET A 127 14.52 -12.97 -13.66
CA MET A 127 14.47 -14.31 -14.24
C MET A 127 14.50 -14.24 -15.78
N GLU A 128 13.79 -13.29 -16.38
CA GLU A 128 13.82 -13.05 -17.83
C GLU A 128 15.23 -12.68 -18.33
N LYS A 129 15.93 -11.77 -17.64
CA LYS A 129 17.34 -11.46 -17.95
C LYS A 129 18.25 -12.67 -17.82
N ARG A 130 18.01 -13.56 -16.85
CA ARG A 130 18.80 -14.79 -16.68
C ARG A 130 18.55 -15.78 -17.81
N GLY A 131 17.31 -15.94 -18.25
CA GLY A 131 16.98 -16.75 -19.44
C GLY A 131 17.67 -16.20 -20.69
N CYS A 132 17.55 -14.90 -20.93
CA CYS A 132 18.18 -14.25 -22.08
C CYS A 132 19.72 -14.36 -22.04
N LEU A 133 20.35 -14.22 -20.86
CA LEU A 133 21.79 -14.41 -20.70
C LEU A 133 22.21 -15.87 -20.95
N HIS A 134 21.41 -16.84 -20.54
CA HIS A 134 21.64 -18.25 -20.86
C HIS A 134 21.55 -18.50 -22.38
N ASP A 135 20.54 -17.94 -23.06
CA ASP A 135 20.40 -18.04 -24.52
C ASP A 135 21.60 -17.37 -25.22
N PHE A 136 22.06 -16.22 -24.73
CA PHE A 136 23.27 -15.55 -25.23
C PHE A 136 24.53 -16.40 -25.00
N LEU A 137 24.66 -17.07 -23.85
CA LEU A 137 25.79 -17.94 -23.55
C LEU A 137 25.78 -19.23 -24.38
N GLU A 138 24.61 -19.77 -24.72
CA GLU A 138 24.47 -20.93 -25.62
C GLU A 138 24.73 -20.58 -27.09
N MET A 139 24.48 -19.34 -27.50
CA MET A 139 24.89 -18.83 -28.82
C MET A 139 26.40 -18.66 -28.95
N ILE A 140 27.14 -18.59 -27.84
CA ILE A 140 28.61 -18.60 -27.89
C ILE A 140 29.04 -20.04 -28.17
N PRO A 141 29.75 -20.31 -29.28
CA PRO A 141 30.25 -21.65 -29.57
C PRO A 141 31.09 -22.15 -28.39
N PRO A 142 31.02 -23.46 -28.04
CA PRO A 142 31.69 -24.01 -26.87
C PRO A 142 33.19 -23.63 -26.88
N PRO A 143 33.80 -23.40 -25.71
CA PRO A 143 35.12 -22.76 -25.56
C PRO A 143 36.30 -23.54 -26.16
N SER A 144 36.06 -24.65 -26.85
CA SER A 144 37.06 -25.35 -27.67
C SER A 144 37.55 -24.55 -28.89
N GLU A 145 36.79 -23.56 -29.37
CA GLU A 145 37.13 -22.74 -30.55
C GLU A 145 37.74 -21.36 -30.20
N LEU A 146 37.92 -21.03 -28.91
CA LEU A 146 38.52 -19.75 -28.48
C LEU A 146 40.07 -19.78 -28.49
N GLY A 147 40.65 -20.96 -28.67
CA GLY A 147 42.10 -21.19 -28.76
C GLY A 147 42.63 -21.50 -30.16
N SER A 148 41.77 -21.55 -31.19
CA SER A 148 42.24 -21.88 -32.53
C SER A 148 42.98 -20.68 -33.16
N PRO A 149 44.11 -20.90 -33.84
CA PRO A 149 44.91 -19.81 -34.44
C PRO A 149 44.11 -19.00 -35.48
N THR A 150 43.03 -19.57 -36.01
CA THR A 150 42.14 -18.98 -37.02
C THR A 150 41.22 -17.90 -36.44
N THR A 151 40.58 -18.13 -35.28
CA THR A 151 39.73 -17.11 -34.61
C THR A 151 40.58 -15.96 -34.07
N ARG A 152 41.78 -16.23 -33.54
CA ARG A 152 42.70 -15.20 -33.06
C ARG A 152 43.23 -14.30 -34.18
N SER A 153 43.34 -14.82 -35.40
CA SER A 153 43.69 -14.05 -36.61
C SER A 153 42.52 -13.17 -37.10
N ALA A 154 41.28 -13.65 -37.02
CA ALA A 154 40.10 -12.90 -37.43
C ALA A 154 39.87 -11.61 -36.60
N TYR A 155 40.22 -11.63 -35.31
CA TYR A 155 40.13 -10.48 -34.41
C TYR A 155 41.47 -9.74 -34.23
N ALA A 156 42.50 -10.05 -35.03
CA ALA A 156 43.78 -9.35 -34.96
C ALA A 156 43.63 -7.88 -35.42
N PRO A 157 44.28 -6.92 -34.74
CA PRO A 157 44.12 -5.49 -35.02
C PRO A 157 44.51 -5.09 -36.45
N SER A 158 45.35 -5.89 -37.13
CA SER A 158 45.70 -5.71 -38.55
C SER A 158 44.53 -5.91 -39.50
N ASN A 159 43.58 -6.79 -39.17
CA ASN A 159 42.40 -7.06 -39.99
C ASN A 159 41.28 -6.03 -39.75
N LEU A 160 41.23 -5.40 -38.57
CA LEU A 160 40.31 -4.29 -38.28
C LEU A 160 40.72 -2.98 -38.97
N LEU A 161 42.02 -2.77 -39.21
CA LEU A 161 42.53 -1.64 -40.00
C LEU A 161 42.11 -1.71 -41.48
N ASN A 162 42.02 -2.92 -42.04
CA ASN A 162 41.66 -3.14 -43.44
C ASN A 162 40.15 -3.00 -43.73
N LEU A 163 39.32 -3.08 -42.68
CA LEU A 163 37.88 -2.77 -42.74
C LEU A 163 37.61 -1.27 -42.67
N GLY A 164 38.48 -0.50 -42.02
CA GLY A 164 38.40 0.97 -41.98
C GLY A 164 38.85 1.64 -43.29
N SER A 165 39.74 1.01 -44.07
CA SER A 165 40.26 1.58 -45.32
C SER A 165 39.38 1.31 -46.55
N ASN A 166 38.48 0.32 -46.50
CA ASN A 166 37.66 -0.10 -47.65
C ASN A 166 36.24 0.49 -47.66
N HIS A 167 35.91 1.43 -46.77
CA HIS A 167 34.58 2.07 -46.72
C HIS A 167 34.63 3.62 -46.75
N PHE A 168 35.55 4.20 -47.50
CA PHE A 168 35.45 5.62 -47.88
C PHE A 168 35.88 5.83 -49.34
N PRO A 169 34.95 5.73 -50.31
CA PRO A 169 35.16 6.40 -51.59
C PRO A 169 34.95 7.90 -51.38
N ILE A 170 36.06 8.64 -51.33
CA ILE A 170 36.08 10.06 -51.67
C ILE A 170 36.12 10.12 -53.20
N HIS A 171 34.95 10.19 -53.85
CA HIS A 171 34.65 11.08 -54.96
C HIS A 171 33.21 10.90 -55.45
#